data_AF-A0A0R1SGP4-F1
#
_entry.id   AF-A0A0R1SGP4-F1
#
_cell.length_a   1.000
_cell.length_b   1.000
_cell.length_c   1.000
_cell.angle_alpha   90.00
_cell.angle_beta   90.00
_cell.angle_gamma   90.00
#
_symmetry.space_group_name_H-M   'P 1'
#
loop_
_entity.id
_entity.type
_entity.pdbx_description
1 polymer ?
#
loop_
_entity_poly.entity_id
_entity_poly.type
_entity_poly.pdbx_seq_one_letter_code
_entity_poly.pdbx_strand_id
1 'polypeptide(L)'
;MGNVKYESIQSDLKNSGINFYLVSQNKTWEIERDKKILWSPKLAKNGTKNIGYESMKKVRQGDLIFNVHHQTIYSVSQAVSRAKSCKKIDSDGFDDKNNWNSDGWEIALNMVEVSFPLKPHLGFFKNHYSKAFNKNGRLNQRYLSPLDNQEVQYLINQSTEIFETVRSFISRSQRVTVNYDGNPKEFIIDKKNFSQFKTEFEEGKSSAANIASHKDYYKIFENNQIVGEMGELIIFEYLHNEYPDAKIIGRSQNLDKEDGNDNLGYDIEIIFSNGKKTLIDVKTSTVKTGDFFVSSKEKEVARQVDNDPNISYLFYYLSELKTDYGKVYLSKISLTDLKLEPASYRASPVTNMNKKIINK
;
A
#
# COMPACT_ATOMS: atom_id res chain seq x y z
N MET A 1 23.67 -10.67 -3.73
CA MET A 1 22.65 -9.61 -3.53
C MET A 1 21.20 -10.07 -3.79
N GLY A 2 20.93 -11.31 -4.23
CA GLY A 2 19.59 -11.76 -4.62
C GLY A 2 18.75 -12.52 -3.58
N ASN A 3 19.10 -12.55 -2.28
CA ASN A 3 18.31 -13.30 -1.27
C ASN A 3 17.50 -12.40 -0.31
N VAL A 4 18.02 -11.21 0.01
CA VAL A 4 17.42 -10.32 1.03
C VAL A 4 16.06 -9.74 0.59
N LYS A 5 15.89 -9.40 -0.70
CA LYS A 5 14.61 -8.91 -1.25
C LYS A 5 13.49 -9.97 -1.24
N TYR A 6 13.85 -11.25 -1.19
CA TYR A 6 12.91 -12.37 -1.30
C TYR A 6 12.48 -12.91 0.06
N GLU A 7 13.36 -12.85 1.07
CA GLU A 7 13.01 -13.20 2.45
C GLU A 7 11.97 -12.25 3.05
N SER A 8 12.01 -10.95 2.70
CA SER A 8 11.03 -9.96 3.18
C SER A 8 9.61 -10.28 2.70
N ILE A 9 9.41 -10.50 1.40
CA ILE A 9 8.11 -10.88 0.84
C ILE A 9 7.61 -12.21 1.39
N GLN A 10 8.47 -13.18 1.69
CA GLN A 10 8.03 -14.43 2.30
C GLN A 10 7.43 -14.22 3.70
N SER A 11 8.00 -13.30 4.48
CA SER A 11 7.44 -12.91 5.77
C SER A 11 6.10 -12.18 5.61
N ASP A 12 6.00 -11.28 4.63
CA ASP A 12 4.80 -10.51 4.33
C ASP A 12 3.66 -11.44 3.86
N LEU A 13 3.98 -12.41 3.00
CA LEU A 13 3.06 -13.42 2.51
C LEU A 13 2.47 -14.24 3.66
N LYS A 14 3.30 -14.69 4.61
CA LYS A 14 2.86 -15.47 5.77
C LYS A 14 1.96 -14.67 6.71
N ASN A 15 2.22 -13.37 6.86
CA ASN A 15 1.51 -12.50 7.80
C ASN A 15 0.26 -11.83 7.21
N SER A 16 0.14 -11.77 5.87
CA SER A 16 -0.95 -11.05 5.19
C SER A 16 -2.32 -11.74 5.23
N GLY A 17 -2.41 -13.02 5.57
CA GLY A 17 -3.67 -13.78 5.52
C GLY A 17 -4.27 -13.95 4.11
N ILE A 18 -3.51 -13.58 3.07
CA ILE A 18 -3.88 -13.67 1.65
C ILE A 18 -3.85 -15.14 1.21
N ASN A 19 -4.91 -15.59 0.54
CA ASN A 19 -4.93 -16.87 -0.13
C ASN A 19 -4.55 -16.72 -1.60
N PHE A 20 -3.90 -17.74 -2.14
CA PHE A 20 -3.45 -17.79 -3.53
C PHE A 20 -4.28 -18.78 -4.32
N TYR A 21 -4.67 -18.39 -5.52
CA TYR A 21 -5.41 -19.23 -6.44
C TYR A 21 -4.82 -19.18 -7.84
N LEU A 22 -5.12 -20.20 -8.63
CA LEU A 22 -4.85 -20.26 -10.05
C LEU A 22 -6.14 -20.58 -10.78
N VAL A 23 -6.46 -19.77 -11.80
CA VAL A 23 -7.63 -19.95 -12.66
C VAL A 23 -7.22 -20.34 -14.07
N SER A 24 -7.92 -21.28 -14.69
CA SER A 24 -7.71 -21.70 -16.08
C SER A 24 -8.86 -21.22 -16.98
N GLN A 25 -8.58 -20.25 -17.86
CA GLN A 25 -9.58 -19.48 -18.61
C GLN A 25 -9.55 -19.76 -20.13
N ASN A 26 -9.15 -20.98 -20.55
CA ASN A 26 -8.98 -21.34 -21.98
C ASN A 26 -10.22 -21.13 -22.89
N LYS A 27 -11.42 -20.90 -22.34
CA LYS A 27 -12.66 -20.74 -23.12
C LYS A 27 -13.16 -19.30 -23.19
N THR A 28 -12.92 -18.52 -22.14
CA THR A 28 -13.59 -17.23 -21.88
C THR A 28 -12.60 -16.13 -21.54
N TRP A 29 -11.32 -16.37 -21.80
CA TRP A 29 -10.22 -15.48 -21.46
C TRP A 29 -10.42 -14.04 -21.93
N GLU A 30 -10.81 -13.81 -23.19
CA GLU A 30 -10.98 -12.45 -23.74
C GLU A 30 -12.01 -11.66 -22.94
N ILE A 31 -13.21 -12.23 -22.75
CA ILE A 31 -14.32 -11.57 -22.06
C ILE A 31 -14.01 -11.36 -20.58
N GLU A 32 -13.45 -12.37 -19.91
CA GLU A 32 -13.11 -12.29 -18.49
C GLU A 32 -11.95 -11.31 -18.22
N ARG A 33 -10.95 -11.26 -19.12
CA ARG A 33 -9.86 -10.27 -19.09
C ARG A 33 -10.41 -8.86 -19.28
N ASP A 34 -11.19 -8.64 -20.34
CA ASP A 34 -11.67 -7.31 -20.72
C ASP A 34 -12.62 -6.74 -19.65
N LYS A 35 -13.46 -7.59 -19.06
CA LYS A 35 -14.35 -7.22 -17.95
C LYS A 35 -13.67 -7.24 -16.58
N LYS A 36 -12.44 -7.76 -16.48
CA LYS A 36 -11.68 -7.94 -15.22
C LYS A 36 -12.50 -8.68 -14.16
N ILE A 37 -13.00 -9.86 -14.51
CA ILE A 37 -13.79 -10.71 -13.62
C ILE A 37 -13.34 -12.16 -13.70
N LEU A 38 -13.67 -12.93 -12.66
CA LEU A 38 -13.90 -14.36 -12.81
C LEU A 38 -15.39 -14.62 -12.87
N TRP A 39 -15.80 -15.58 -13.70
CA TRP A 39 -17.15 -16.09 -13.71
C TRP A 39 -17.17 -17.62 -13.82
N SER A 40 -18.01 -18.27 -13.00
CA SER A 40 -18.30 -19.70 -13.16
C SER A 40 -19.76 -20.01 -12.86
N PRO A 41 -20.36 -21.07 -13.42
CA PRO A 41 -21.67 -21.50 -12.96
C PRO A 41 -21.57 -22.00 -11.51
N LYS A 42 -22.66 -21.98 -10.75
CA LYS A 42 -22.66 -22.52 -9.37
C LYS A 42 -22.60 -24.04 -9.35
N LEU A 43 -23.23 -24.68 -10.33
CA LEU A 43 -23.31 -26.13 -10.50
C LEU A 43 -22.92 -26.51 -11.93
N ALA A 44 -22.42 -27.72 -12.11
CA ALA A 44 -22.22 -28.29 -13.44
C ALA A 44 -23.56 -28.45 -14.18
N LYS A 45 -23.52 -28.64 -15.50
CA LYS A 45 -24.73 -28.75 -16.35
C LYS A 45 -25.71 -29.83 -15.89
N ASN A 46 -25.19 -30.92 -15.33
CA ASN A 46 -25.98 -32.02 -14.75
C ASN A 46 -26.45 -31.76 -13.31
N GLY A 47 -26.28 -30.55 -12.78
CA GLY A 47 -26.68 -30.16 -11.43
C GLY A 47 -25.71 -30.57 -10.32
N THR A 48 -24.59 -31.23 -10.62
CA THR A 48 -23.65 -31.67 -9.58
C THR A 48 -22.70 -30.55 -9.14
N LYS A 49 -22.16 -30.68 -7.91
CA LYS A 49 -21.12 -29.78 -7.41
C LYS A 49 -19.82 -30.00 -8.18
N ASN A 50 -19.12 -28.91 -8.49
CA ASN A 50 -17.82 -28.93 -9.13
C ASN A 50 -16.80 -28.26 -8.20
N ILE A 51 -15.68 -28.94 -7.92
CA ILE A 51 -14.66 -28.44 -6.97
C ILE A 51 -14.13 -27.06 -7.38
N GLY A 52 -13.96 -26.80 -8.69
CA GLY A 52 -13.50 -25.49 -9.18
C GLY A 52 -14.51 -24.37 -8.93
N TYR A 53 -15.81 -24.64 -9.10
CA TYR A 53 -16.88 -23.67 -8.83
C TYR A 53 -17.06 -23.45 -7.32
N GLU A 54 -16.88 -24.52 -6.53
CA GLU A 54 -16.89 -24.43 -5.07
C GLU A 54 -15.73 -23.59 -4.52
N SER A 55 -14.57 -23.56 -5.20
CA SER A 55 -13.45 -22.69 -4.84
C SER A 55 -13.80 -21.20 -4.94
N MET A 56 -14.68 -20.79 -5.86
CA MET A 56 -15.09 -19.38 -6.01
C MET A 56 -15.64 -18.81 -4.70
N LYS A 57 -16.42 -19.60 -3.96
CA LYS A 57 -17.02 -19.20 -2.67
C LYS A 57 -15.99 -18.97 -1.56
N LYS A 58 -14.77 -19.50 -1.72
CA LYS A 58 -13.69 -19.38 -0.73
C LYS A 58 -12.84 -18.14 -0.97
N VAL A 59 -12.90 -17.53 -2.15
CA VAL A 59 -12.17 -16.32 -2.48
C VAL A 59 -12.71 -15.15 -1.65
N ARG A 60 -11.79 -14.47 -0.97
CA ARG A 60 -12.02 -13.27 -0.19
C ARG A 60 -11.44 -12.06 -0.93
N GLN A 61 -11.95 -10.88 -0.56
CA GLN A 61 -11.32 -9.64 -0.99
C GLN A 61 -9.86 -9.62 -0.54
N GLY A 62 -8.94 -9.24 -1.43
CA GLY A 62 -7.50 -9.20 -1.20
C GLY A 62 -6.75 -10.46 -1.63
N ASP A 63 -7.43 -11.60 -1.83
CA ASP A 63 -6.80 -12.83 -2.33
C ASP A 63 -6.19 -12.62 -3.72
N LEU A 64 -5.06 -13.30 -4.00
CA LEU A 64 -4.35 -13.18 -5.26
C LEU A 64 -4.59 -14.38 -6.18
N ILE A 65 -4.84 -14.10 -7.45
CA ILE A 65 -5.27 -15.07 -8.46
C ILE A 65 -4.31 -14.99 -9.65
N PHE A 66 -3.67 -16.10 -9.98
CA PHE A 66 -2.86 -16.26 -11.18
C PHE A 66 -3.76 -16.72 -12.33
N ASN A 67 -3.92 -15.88 -13.34
CA ASN A 67 -4.80 -16.14 -14.47
C ASN A 67 -4.03 -16.85 -15.59
N VAL A 68 -4.50 -18.04 -15.98
CA VAL A 68 -3.88 -18.86 -17.01
C VAL A 68 -4.74 -18.94 -18.25
N HIS A 69 -4.11 -18.67 -19.39
CA HIS A 69 -4.64 -18.92 -20.72
C HIS A 69 -3.57 -19.61 -21.57
N HIS A 70 -3.91 -20.70 -22.25
CA HIS A 70 -3.00 -21.44 -23.14
C HIS A 70 -1.65 -21.82 -22.50
N GLN A 71 -1.68 -22.26 -21.22
CA GLN A 71 -0.49 -22.65 -20.43
C GLN A 71 0.47 -21.49 -20.12
N THR A 72 0.00 -20.25 -20.23
CA THR A 72 0.73 -19.05 -19.83
C THR A 72 -0.05 -18.34 -18.74
N ILE A 73 0.60 -17.99 -17.64
CA ILE A 73 0.05 -17.01 -16.70
C ILE A 73 0.15 -15.68 -17.42
N TYR A 74 -0.99 -15.11 -17.79
CA TYR A 74 -1.08 -13.87 -18.55
C TYR A 74 -1.39 -12.65 -17.65
N SER A 75 -1.84 -12.90 -16.42
CA SER A 75 -2.03 -11.85 -15.44
C SER A 75 -1.97 -12.39 -14.02
N VAL A 76 -1.64 -11.51 -13.07
CA VAL A 76 -1.90 -11.71 -11.65
C VAL A 76 -2.97 -10.69 -11.24
N SER A 77 -4.00 -11.16 -10.56
CA SER A 77 -5.15 -10.36 -10.17
C SER A 77 -5.34 -10.37 -8.66
N GLN A 78 -5.85 -9.27 -8.11
CA GLN A 78 -6.37 -9.21 -6.74
C GLN A 78 -7.90 -9.24 -6.76
N ALA A 79 -8.51 -10.09 -5.95
CA ALA A 79 -9.94 -10.12 -5.78
C ALA A 79 -10.43 -8.83 -5.08
N VAL A 80 -11.31 -8.09 -5.75
CA VAL A 80 -11.88 -6.83 -5.23
C VAL A 80 -13.03 -7.10 -4.28
N SER A 81 -13.69 -8.25 -4.41
CA SER A 81 -14.78 -8.64 -3.53
C SER A 81 -14.89 -10.16 -3.43
N ARG A 82 -15.68 -10.63 -2.45
CA ARG A 82 -16.11 -12.04 -2.39
C ARG A 82 -17.01 -12.39 -3.59
N ALA A 83 -17.15 -13.68 -3.90
CA ALA A 83 -18.05 -14.14 -4.95
C ALA A 83 -19.49 -13.65 -4.72
N LYS A 84 -20.09 -13.08 -5.76
CA LYS A 84 -21.50 -12.63 -5.79
C LYS A 84 -22.28 -13.49 -6.77
N SER A 85 -23.57 -13.70 -6.48
CA SER A 85 -24.44 -14.35 -7.45
C SER A 85 -24.60 -13.46 -8.68
N CYS A 86 -24.31 -14.00 -9.86
CA CYS A 86 -24.41 -13.28 -11.12
C CYS A 86 -24.93 -14.22 -12.20
N LYS A 87 -25.73 -13.70 -13.12
CA LYS A 87 -26.16 -14.47 -14.28
C LYS A 87 -24.96 -14.70 -15.22
N LYS A 88 -25.03 -15.77 -16.02
CA LYS A 88 -24.12 -16.00 -17.13
C LYS A 88 -24.11 -14.78 -18.05
N ILE A 89 -22.92 -14.43 -18.52
CA ILE A 89 -22.72 -13.31 -19.42
C ILE A 89 -23.35 -13.67 -20.76
N ASP A 90 -24.25 -12.81 -21.22
CA ASP A 90 -24.90 -12.93 -22.51
C ASP A 90 -24.06 -12.18 -23.55
N SER A 91 -23.04 -12.84 -24.08
CA SER A 91 -22.17 -12.31 -25.12
C SER A 91 -21.61 -13.43 -25.99
N ASP A 92 -21.50 -13.17 -27.30
CA ASP A 92 -20.89 -14.08 -28.27
C ASP A 92 -19.48 -14.51 -27.83
N GLY A 93 -19.17 -15.79 -27.98
CA GLY A 93 -17.89 -16.38 -27.59
C GLY A 93 -17.77 -16.77 -26.12
N PHE A 94 -18.75 -16.45 -25.25
CA PHE A 94 -18.69 -16.82 -23.83
C PHE A 94 -19.03 -18.29 -23.59
N ASP A 95 -20.18 -18.76 -24.12
CA ASP A 95 -20.63 -20.15 -24.01
C ASP A 95 -21.59 -20.50 -25.15
N ASP A 96 -21.13 -20.36 -26.39
CA ASP A 96 -21.94 -20.54 -27.61
C ASP A 96 -22.62 -21.93 -27.71
N LYS A 97 -22.05 -22.92 -27.03
CA LYS A 97 -22.57 -24.30 -26.99
C LYS A 97 -23.50 -24.56 -25.79
N ASN A 98 -23.83 -23.53 -25.02
CA ASN A 98 -24.68 -23.59 -23.83
C ASN A 98 -24.30 -24.73 -22.88
N ASN A 99 -23.02 -24.84 -22.54
CA ASN A 99 -22.48 -25.86 -21.66
C ASN A 99 -22.64 -25.51 -20.18
N TRP A 100 -22.89 -24.24 -19.84
CA TRP A 100 -22.95 -23.76 -18.47
C TRP A 100 -24.33 -23.23 -18.10
N ASN A 101 -24.73 -23.52 -16.86
CA ASN A 101 -25.95 -22.99 -16.28
C ASN A 101 -25.91 -21.45 -16.21
N SER A 102 -27.09 -20.84 -16.28
CA SER A 102 -27.21 -19.38 -16.21
C SER A 102 -26.98 -18.81 -14.81
N ASP A 103 -27.13 -19.60 -13.75
CA ASP A 103 -26.87 -19.16 -12.37
C ASP A 103 -25.40 -19.40 -11.98
N GLY A 104 -24.68 -18.31 -11.71
CA GLY A 104 -23.23 -18.31 -11.53
C GLY A 104 -22.74 -17.49 -10.35
N TRP A 105 -21.43 -17.59 -10.15
CA TRP A 105 -20.61 -16.75 -9.29
C TRP A 105 -19.81 -15.80 -10.15
N GLU A 106 -19.69 -14.55 -9.69
CA GLU A 106 -18.78 -13.56 -10.24
C GLU A 106 -17.88 -13.00 -9.15
N ILE A 107 -16.61 -12.78 -9.49
CA ILE A 107 -15.63 -12.07 -8.65
C ILE A 107 -15.03 -10.95 -9.48
N ALA A 108 -15.19 -9.71 -9.04
CA ALA A 108 -14.50 -8.57 -9.62
C ALA A 108 -13.00 -8.60 -9.28
N LEU A 109 -12.16 -8.28 -10.26
CA LEU A 109 -10.70 -8.34 -10.17
C LEU A 109 -10.06 -6.99 -10.44
N ASN A 110 -8.98 -6.72 -9.72
CA ASN A 110 -7.96 -5.77 -10.14
C ASN A 110 -6.85 -6.57 -10.81
N MET A 111 -6.76 -6.49 -12.14
CA MET A 111 -5.91 -7.36 -12.97
C MET A 111 -4.69 -6.60 -13.47
N VAL A 112 -3.49 -7.19 -13.31
CA VAL A 112 -2.23 -6.70 -13.85
C VAL A 112 -1.63 -7.77 -14.75
N GLU A 113 -1.40 -7.42 -16.02
CA GLU A 113 -0.84 -8.34 -17.01
C GLU A 113 0.61 -8.69 -16.70
N VAL A 114 0.97 -9.95 -16.92
CA VAL A 114 2.33 -10.51 -16.82
C VAL A 114 2.51 -11.57 -17.90
N SER A 115 3.73 -11.98 -18.19
CA SER A 115 3.97 -13.11 -19.09
C SER A 115 4.83 -14.18 -18.42
N PHE A 116 4.22 -15.32 -18.12
CA PHE A 116 4.96 -16.47 -17.59
C PHE A 116 4.50 -17.81 -18.22
N PRO A 117 5.28 -18.39 -19.15
CA PRO A 117 4.94 -19.68 -19.75
C PRO A 117 5.15 -20.80 -18.73
N LEU A 118 4.16 -21.68 -18.50
CA LEU A 118 4.29 -22.78 -17.53
C LEU A 118 5.10 -23.97 -18.05
N LYS A 119 5.21 -24.13 -19.36
CA LYS A 119 5.82 -25.31 -20.00
C LYS A 119 7.30 -25.55 -19.60
N PRO A 120 8.17 -24.53 -19.52
CA PRO A 120 9.55 -24.71 -19.06
C PRO A 120 9.67 -25.17 -17.60
N HIS A 121 8.62 -24.96 -16.82
CA HIS A 121 8.62 -25.16 -15.37
C HIS A 121 7.90 -26.44 -14.92
N LEU A 122 7.45 -27.29 -15.86
CA LEU A 122 6.75 -28.54 -15.56
C LEU A 122 7.52 -29.46 -14.61
N GLY A 123 8.87 -29.44 -14.68
CA GLY A 123 9.72 -30.25 -13.80
C GLY A 123 9.54 -29.91 -12.32
N PHE A 124 9.42 -28.62 -11.98
CA PHE A 124 9.14 -28.19 -10.61
C PHE A 124 7.76 -28.64 -10.16
N PHE A 125 6.71 -28.36 -10.94
CA PHE A 125 5.33 -28.70 -10.59
C PHE A 125 5.07 -30.20 -10.56
N LYS A 126 5.86 -31.01 -11.29
CA LYS A 126 5.82 -32.47 -11.22
C LYS A 126 6.26 -32.98 -9.84
N ASN A 127 7.32 -32.37 -9.29
CA ASN A 127 7.86 -32.74 -7.97
C ASN A 127 7.07 -32.12 -6.81
N HIS A 128 6.21 -31.13 -7.10
CA HIS A 128 5.37 -30.42 -6.14
C HIS A 128 3.91 -30.40 -6.61
N TYR A 129 3.37 -31.57 -6.99
CA TYR A 129 1.99 -31.66 -7.45
C TYR A 129 1.00 -31.29 -6.33
N SER A 130 -0.13 -30.70 -6.69
CA SER A 130 -1.05 -30.05 -5.76
C SER A 130 -2.50 -30.12 -6.24
N LYS A 131 -3.37 -29.29 -5.64
CA LYS A 131 -4.72 -29.06 -6.16
C LYS A 131 -4.71 -28.35 -7.52
N ALA A 132 -3.71 -27.54 -7.83
CA ALA A 132 -3.57 -26.86 -9.11
C ALA A 132 -2.85 -27.71 -10.15
N PHE A 133 -1.81 -28.46 -9.78
CA PHE A 133 -0.97 -29.23 -10.70
C PHE A 133 -1.04 -30.75 -10.45
N ASN A 134 -1.08 -31.55 -11.50
CA ASN A 134 -1.11 -33.01 -11.42
C ASN A 134 0.30 -33.63 -11.33
N LYS A 135 0.36 -34.96 -11.21
CA LYS A 135 1.61 -35.74 -11.14
C LYS A 135 2.55 -35.62 -12.34
N ASN A 136 2.11 -34.97 -13.42
CA ASN A 136 2.92 -34.67 -14.61
C ASN A 136 3.34 -33.19 -14.66
N GLY A 137 3.08 -32.41 -13.61
CA GLY A 137 3.32 -30.98 -13.53
C GLY A 137 2.37 -30.12 -14.36
N ARG A 138 1.32 -30.71 -14.95
CA ARG A 138 0.33 -30.00 -15.77
C ARG A 138 -0.85 -29.55 -14.89
N LEU A 139 -1.53 -28.49 -15.31
CA LEU A 139 -2.74 -28.02 -14.63
C LEU A 139 -3.83 -29.12 -14.58
N ASN A 140 -4.49 -29.24 -13.42
CA ASN A 140 -5.68 -30.06 -13.28
C ASN A 140 -6.84 -29.46 -14.07
N GLN A 141 -7.73 -30.31 -14.62
CA GLN A 141 -8.92 -29.85 -15.33
C GLN A 141 -9.98 -29.30 -14.36
N ARG A 142 -9.80 -28.05 -13.94
CA ARG A 142 -10.71 -27.32 -13.05
C ARG A 142 -10.57 -25.83 -13.30
N TYR A 143 -11.66 -25.10 -13.06
CA TYR A 143 -11.69 -23.67 -13.30
C TYR A 143 -10.78 -22.92 -12.33
N LEU A 144 -11.00 -23.06 -11.01
CA LEU A 144 -10.23 -22.36 -9.96
C LEU A 144 -9.66 -23.34 -8.92
N SER A 145 -8.36 -23.21 -8.63
CA SER A 145 -7.63 -24.04 -7.67
C SER A 145 -6.90 -23.17 -6.66
N PRO A 146 -6.85 -23.53 -5.37
CA PRO A 146 -5.87 -22.93 -4.47
C PRO A 146 -4.45 -23.33 -4.91
N LEU A 147 -3.51 -22.41 -4.74
CA LEU A 147 -2.08 -22.65 -4.87
C LEU A 147 -1.46 -22.85 -3.49
N ASP A 148 -0.50 -23.76 -3.41
CA ASP A 148 0.28 -24.00 -2.20
C ASP A 148 1.45 -23.01 -2.12
N ASN A 149 1.94 -22.72 -0.91
CA ASN A 149 2.97 -21.69 -0.70
C ASN A 149 4.25 -21.92 -1.51
N GLN A 150 4.67 -23.18 -1.68
CA GLN A 150 5.86 -23.52 -2.47
C GLN A 150 5.69 -23.18 -3.96
N GLU A 151 4.47 -23.31 -4.49
CA GLU A 151 4.16 -23.00 -5.89
C GLU A 151 4.20 -21.49 -6.12
N VAL A 152 3.59 -20.74 -5.20
CA VAL A 152 3.60 -19.27 -5.22
C VAL A 152 5.03 -18.74 -5.12
N GLN A 153 5.81 -19.25 -4.16
CA GLN A 153 7.22 -18.88 -3.99
C GLN A 153 8.03 -19.17 -5.24
N TYR A 154 7.82 -20.33 -5.87
CA TYR A 154 8.50 -20.66 -7.10
C TYR A 154 8.15 -19.69 -8.23
N LEU A 155 6.86 -19.41 -8.46
CA LEU A 155 6.43 -18.47 -9.50
C LEU A 155 7.03 -17.07 -9.31
N ILE A 156 7.04 -16.58 -8.06
CA ILE A 156 7.65 -15.30 -7.68
C ILE A 156 9.16 -15.30 -7.96
N ASN A 157 9.86 -16.39 -7.61
CA ASN A 157 11.31 -16.48 -7.80
C ASN A 157 11.72 -16.64 -9.26
N GLN A 158 10.83 -17.14 -10.13
CA GLN A 158 11.12 -17.36 -11.55
C GLN A 158 10.74 -16.17 -12.44
N SER A 159 10.02 -15.16 -11.93
CA SER A 159 9.59 -14.01 -12.73
C SER A 159 9.59 -12.72 -11.93
N THR A 160 10.43 -11.77 -12.37
CA THR A 160 10.46 -10.41 -11.82
C THR A 160 9.12 -9.69 -12.00
N GLU A 161 8.42 -9.92 -13.12
CA GLU A 161 7.08 -9.34 -13.34
C GLU A 161 6.06 -9.83 -12.31
N ILE A 162 6.06 -11.15 -12.05
CA ILE A 162 5.21 -11.75 -11.02
C ILE A 162 5.61 -11.22 -9.64
N PHE A 163 6.91 -11.17 -9.34
CA PHE A 163 7.43 -10.66 -8.07
C PHE A 163 6.95 -9.23 -7.82
N GLU A 164 7.18 -8.31 -8.76
CA GLU A 164 6.78 -6.90 -8.61
C GLU A 164 5.26 -6.75 -8.55
N THR A 165 4.52 -7.54 -9.33
CA THR A 165 3.06 -7.50 -9.30
C THR A 165 2.49 -7.96 -7.96
N VAL A 166 2.96 -9.10 -7.46
CA VAL A 166 2.56 -9.63 -6.14
C VAL A 166 2.97 -8.67 -5.04
N ARG A 167 4.21 -8.14 -5.06
CA ARG A 167 4.68 -7.12 -4.13
C ARG A 167 3.79 -5.88 -4.16
N SER A 168 3.38 -5.43 -5.35
CA SER A 168 2.50 -4.27 -5.50
C SER A 168 1.10 -4.52 -4.97
N PHE A 169 0.57 -5.74 -5.08
CA PHE A 169 -0.72 -6.07 -4.50
C PHE A 169 -0.64 -6.22 -3.00
N ILE A 170 0.41 -6.88 -2.48
CA ILE A 170 0.67 -6.96 -1.05
C ILE A 170 0.82 -5.57 -0.48
N SER A 171 1.58 -4.67 -1.12
CA SER A 171 1.73 -3.27 -0.69
C SER A 171 0.45 -2.44 -0.84
N ARG A 172 -0.51 -2.87 -1.68
CA ARG A 172 -1.85 -2.25 -1.83
C ARG A 172 -2.91 -2.82 -0.90
N SER A 173 -2.82 -4.10 -0.51
CA SER A 173 -3.60 -4.70 0.58
C SER A 173 -3.01 -4.34 1.95
N GLN A 174 -1.71 -4.09 1.97
CA GLN A 174 -1.01 -3.17 2.86
C GLN A 174 -1.13 -1.73 2.31
N ARG A 175 -2.30 -1.34 1.75
CA ARG A 175 -2.97 -0.18 2.36
C ARG A 175 -3.18 -0.58 3.78
N VAL A 176 -2.08 -0.43 4.49
CA VAL A 176 -1.96 -0.40 5.90
C VAL A 176 -2.99 0.68 6.21
N THR A 177 -4.20 0.27 6.60
CA THR A 177 -4.62 0.67 7.94
C THR A 177 -3.33 0.53 8.69
N VAL A 178 -2.67 1.65 8.98
CA VAL A 178 -1.65 1.54 9.99
C VAL A 178 -2.51 1.42 11.21
N ASN A 179 -2.97 0.19 11.41
CA ASN A 179 -3.16 -0.37 12.69
C ASN A 179 -1.78 -0.17 13.28
N TYR A 180 -1.62 1.01 13.89
CA TYR A 180 -0.91 1.18 15.11
C TYR A 180 -1.24 -0.09 15.87
N ASP A 181 -0.32 -1.05 15.84
CA ASP A 181 -0.43 -2.31 16.55
C ASP A 181 -0.31 -2.08 18.07
N GLY A 182 -0.33 -0.81 18.49
CA GLY A 182 0.04 -0.36 19.82
C GLY A 182 1.51 -0.04 19.95
N ASN A 183 2.37 -0.51 19.03
CA ASN A 183 3.80 -0.70 19.29
C ASN A 183 4.65 -0.02 18.21
N PRO A 184 5.15 1.19 18.50
CA PRO A 184 6.08 1.89 17.62
C PRO A 184 7.29 1.03 17.23
N LYS A 185 7.76 1.15 15.97
CA LYS A 185 8.99 0.50 15.51
C LYS A 185 10.20 1.18 16.16
N GLU A 186 10.96 0.43 16.95
CA GLU A 186 12.21 0.91 17.57
C GLU A 186 13.34 0.93 16.53
N PHE A 187 14.09 2.03 16.47
CA PHE A 187 15.37 2.09 15.77
C PHE A 187 16.33 3.04 16.50
N ILE A 188 17.63 2.83 16.30
CA ILE A 188 18.70 3.57 16.96
C ILE A 188 19.26 4.59 15.98
N ILE A 189 19.26 5.87 16.37
CA ILE A 189 19.93 6.94 15.63
C ILE A 189 21.32 7.13 16.23
N ASP A 190 22.36 6.67 15.53
CA ASP A 190 23.75 6.93 15.93
C ASP A 190 24.18 8.32 15.46
N LYS A 191 24.73 9.12 16.40
CA LYS A 191 25.29 10.44 16.16
C LYS A 191 26.28 10.48 15.00
N LYS A 192 27.12 9.45 14.85
CA LYS A 192 28.15 9.39 13.79
C LYS A 192 27.51 9.27 12.41
N ASN A 193 26.50 8.41 12.29
CA ASN A 193 25.71 8.23 11.08
C ASN A 193 24.98 9.53 10.75
N PHE A 194 24.30 10.14 11.72
CA PHE A 194 23.55 11.39 11.48
C PHE A 194 24.45 12.55 11.04
N SER A 195 25.62 12.75 11.66
CA SER A 195 26.54 13.80 11.24
C SER A 195 27.17 13.53 9.87
N GLN A 196 27.43 12.27 9.52
CA GLN A 196 27.91 11.91 8.19
C GLN A 196 26.80 12.10 7.13
N PHE A 197 25.56 11.71 7.43
CA PHE A 197 24.38 11.92 6.58
C PHE A 197 24.04 13.40 6.37
N LYS A 198 24.09 14.20 7.44
CA LYS A 198 23.96 15.66 7.35
C LYS A 198 25.04 16.27 6.46
N THR A 199 26.28 15.79 6.57
CA THR A 199 27.40 16.25 5.74
C THR A 199 27.20 15.87 4.27
N GLU A 200 26.73 14.66 3.95
CA GLU A 200 26.45 14.22 2.57
C GLU A 200 25.26 14.98 1.94
N PHE A 201 24.25 15.35 2.72
CA PHE A 201 23.13 16.20 2.29
C PHE A 201 23.52 17.69 2.15
N GLU A 202 24.45 18.17 2.98
CA GLU A 202 25.01 19.53 2.94
C GLU A 202 26.11 19.70 1.89
N GLU A 203 26.87 18.66 1.54
CA GLU A 203 27.89 18.67 0.47
C GLU A 203 27.25 18.78 -0.93
N GLY A 204 25.95 18.45 -1.06
CA GLY A 204 25.12 18.81 -2.21
C GLY A 204 24.62 20.28 -2.21
N LYS A 205 24.93 21.06 -1.17
CA LYS A 205 24.36 22.39 -0.87
C LYS A 205 25.44 23.36 -0.37
N SER A 206 26.33 23.81 -1.25
CA SER A 206 27.18 24.97 -0.92
C SER A 206 26.41 26.28 -1.08
N SER A 207 25.85 26.81 0.03
CA SER A 207 26.03 28.22 0.44
C SER A 207 25.17 28.65 1.65
N ALA A 208 25.77 29.53 2.46
CA ALA A 208 25.18 30.49 3.42
C ALA A 208 24.84 30.04 4.87
N ALA A 209 25.92 29.98 5.67
CA ALA A 209 26.21 30.78 6.88
C ALA A 209 25.13 31.15 7.93
N ASN A 210 25.41 30.68 9.17
CA ASN A 210 25.50 31.36 10.49
C ASN A 210 24.51 32.50 10.87
N ILE A 211 23.96 32.42 12.10
CA ILE A 211 24.13 33.38 13.23
C ILE A 211 23.38 32.88 14.49
N ALA A 212 23.93 33.21 15.67
CA ALA A 212 23.55 32.69 16.99
C ALA A 212 22.80 33.70 17.90
N SER A 213 21.99 33.13 18.81
CA SER A 213 21.71 33.50 20.23
C SER A 213 20.64 34.55 20.62
N HIS A 214 19.59 34.10 21.37
CA HIS A 214 19.03 34.73 22.60
C HIS A 214 18.08 33.76 23.38
N LYS A 215 18.13 33.77 24.72
CA LYS A 215 17.71 32.68 25.65
C LYS A 215 16.19 32.48 25.96
N ASP A 216 15.89 31.19 26.23
CA ASP A 216 14.98 30.54 27.21
C ASP A 216 13.46 30.37 27.02
N TYR A 217 12.79 31.09 26.10
CA TYR A 217 11.54 30.59 25.48
C TYR A 217 11.80 30.18 24.03
N TYR A 218 12.67 30.96 23.38
CA TYR A 218 13.31 30.61 22.13
C TYR A 218 14.04 29.28 22.20
N LYS A 219 14.67 28.88 23.32
CA LYS A 219 15.27 27.53 23.41
C LYS A 219 14.26 26.37 23.35
N ILE A 220 13.04 26.54 23.89
CA ILE A 220 12.00 25.49 23.83
C ILE A 220 11.37 25.48 22.45
N PHE A 221 11.13 26.67 21.88
CA PHE A 221 10.63 26.82 20.52
C PHE A 221 11.65 26.34 19.48
N GLU A 222 12.92 26.78 19.58
CA GLU A 222 14.08 26.28 18.84
C GLU A 222 14.22 24.79 19.05
N ASN A 223 14.15 24.25 20.28
CA ASN A 223 14.23 22.80 20.47
C ASN A 223 13.06 22.06 19.80
N ASN A 224 11.83 22.56 19.88
CA ASN A 224 10.68 21.94 19.22
C ASN A 224 10.75 22.06 17.70
N GLN A 225 11.23 23.20 17.20
CA GLN A 225 11.46 23.46 15.78
C GLN A 225 12.60 22.58 15.25
N ILE A 226 13.72 22.51 15.97
CA ILE A 226 14.85 21.61 15.69
C ILE A 226 14.39 20.15 15.72
N VAL A 227 13.56 19.75 16.69
CA VAL A 227 13.02 18.38 16.77
C VAL A 227 12.09 18.08 15.59
N GLY A 228 11.26 19.05 15.17
CA GLY A 228 10.42 18.93 13.97
C GLY A 228 11.24 18.81 12.68
N GLU A 229 12.18 19.74 12.47
CA GLU A 229 13.12 19.75 11.33
C GLU A 229 13.93 18.45 11.28
N MET A 230 14.44 17.99 12.43
CA MET A 230 15.13 16.71 12.56
C MET A 230 14.21 15.54 12.20
N GLY A 231 12.96 15.58 12.66
CA GLY A 231 11.98 14.52 12.38
C GLY A 231 11.74 14.36 10.89
N GLU A 232 11.51 15.47 10.18
CA GLU A 232 11.31 15.46 8.74
C GLU A 232 12.52 14.87 8.00
N LEU A 233 13.73 15.26 8.37
CA LEU A 233 14.96 14.74 7.76
C LEU A 233 15.12 13.23 8.02
N ILE A 234 14.89 12.78 9.26
CA ILE A 234 14.95 11.36 9.64
C ILE A 234 13.96 10.54 8.81
N ILE A 235 12.73 11.04 8.65
CA ILE A 235 11.73 10.35 7.83
C ILE A 235 12.13 10.36 6.36
N PHE A 236 12.60 11.49 5.84
CA PHE A 236 13.03 11.60 4.45
C PHE A 236 14.12 10.58 4.09
N GLU A 237 15.14 10.45 4.94
CA GLU A 237 16.20 9.43 4.78
C GLU A 237 15.68 8.00 4.96
N TYR A 238 14.85 7.77 5.97
CA TYR A 238 14.22 6.46 6.20
C TYR A 238 13.47 6.00 4.95
N LEU A 239 12.72 6.91 4.30
CA LEU A 239 11.95 6.62 3.10
C LEU A 239 12.83 6.32 1.88
N HIS A 240 13.95 7.02 1.71
CA HIS A 240 14.92 6.71 0.66
C HIS A 240 15.51 5.30 0.80
N ASN A 241 15.79 4.88 2.04
CA ASN A 241 16.29 3.53 2.31
C ASN A 241 15.22 2.44 2.17
N GLU A 242 14.00 2.74 2.63
CA GLU A 242 12.86 1.80 2.58
C GLU A 242 12.34 1.61 1.14
N TYR A 243 12.37 2.68 0.33
CA TYR A 243 11.82 2.70 -1.03
C TYR A 243 12.86 3.19 -2.06
N PRO A 244 13.94 2.42 -2.30
CA PRO A 244 15.05 2.85 -3.16
C PRO A 244 14.65 3.07 -4.62
N ASP A 245 13.57 2.43 -5.07
CA ASP A 245 13.06 2.51 -6.44
C ASP A 245 11.97 3.60 -6.62
N ALA A 246 11.61 4.32 -5.55
CA ALA A 246 10.62 5.39 -5.59
C ALA A 246 11.29 6.77 -5.60
N LYS A 247 10.61 7.76 -6.20
CA LYS A 247 11.04 9.15 -6.12
C LYS A 247 10.49 9.78 -4.84
N ILE A 248 11.37 10.12 -3.90
CA ILE A 248 11.03 10.80 -2.65
C ILE A 248 11.32 12.30 -2.83
N ILE A 249 10.35 13.16 -2.51
CA ILE A 249 10.42 14.61 -2.72
C ILE A 249 10.09 15.30 -1.41
N GLY A 250 11.02 16.13 -0.91
CA GLY A 250 10.77 17.04 0.20
C GLY A 250 9.88 18.18 -0.28
N ARG A 251 8.79 18.44 0.43
CA ARG A 251 7.77 19.43 0.07
C ARG A 251 7.62 20.54 1.10
N SER A 252 8.11 20.32 2.32
CA SER A 252 8.28 21.38 3.32
C SER A 252 9.52 22.24 3.04
N GLN A 253 9.55 23.45 3.59
CA GLN A 253 10.71 24.35 3.53
C GLN A 253 11.92 23.81 4.30
N ASN A 254 11.67 22.94 5.29
CA ASN A 254 12.72 22.29 6.06
C ASN A 254 13.54 21.30 5.21
N LEU A 255 12.89 20.64 4.26
CA LEU A 255 13.52 19.66 3.36
C LEU A 255 14.00 20.30 2.05
N ASP A 256 13.25 21.27 1.53
CA ASP A 256 13.55 21.99 0.29
C ASP A 256 13.36 23.51 0.48
N LYS A 257 14.46 24.24 0.65
CA LYS A 257 14.42 25.69 0.90
C LYS A 257 14.02 26.52 -0.32
N GLU A 258 14.21 25.99 -1.53
CA GLU A 258 13.98 26.73 -2.77
C GLU A 258 12.55 26.53 -3.27
N ASP A 259 12.08 25.28 -3.29
CA ASP A 259 10.78 24.91 -3.85
C ASP A 259 9.76 24.41 -2.79
N GLY A 260 10.15 24.35 -1.52
CA GLY A 260 9.29 23.89 -0.42
C GLY A 260 8.15 24.87 -0.08
N ASN A 261 7.02 24.30 0.31
CA ASN A 261 5.80 25.03 0.64
C ASN A 261 5.03 24.37 1.79
N ASP A 262 5.19 24.91 2.99
CA ASP A 262 4.53 24.40 4.20
C ASP A 262 3.00 24.57 4.19
N ASN A 263 2.45 25.33 3.24
CA ASN A 263 0.99 25.48 3.08
C ASN A 263 0.34 24.35 2.27
N LEU A 264 1.13 23.37 1.79
CA LEU A 264 0.61 22.20 1.07
C LEU A 264 -0.22 21.28 1.96
N GLY A 265 0.05 21.25 3.27
CA GLY A 265 -0.60 20.36 4.23
C GLY A 265 0.01 18.96 4.28
N TYR A 266 1.26 18.80 3.83
CA TYR A 266 2.10 17.61 3.99
C TYR A 266 3.56 17.98 3.70
N ASP A 267 4.50 17.23 4.27
CA ASP A 267 5.93 17.55 4.26
C ASP A 267 6.71 16.79 3.19
N ILE A 268 6.27 15.57 2.84
CA ILE A 268 7.00 14.68 1.91
C ILE A 268 6.01 14.07 0.90
N GLU A 269 6.42 13.98 -0.36
CA GLU A 269 5.71 13.24 -1.42
C GLU A 269 6.56 12.05 -1.89
N ILE A 270 5.98 10.86 -1.89
CA ILE A 270 6.54 9.67 -2.54
C ILE A 270 5.81 9.47 -3.87
N ILE A 271 6.55 9.30 -4.95
CA ILE A 271 6.03 8.90 -6.26
C ILE A 271 6.61 7.53 -6.61
N PHE A 272 5.74 6.52 -6.66
CA PHE A 272 6.11 5.16 -7.02
C PHE A 272 6.20 5.00 -8.55
N SER A 273 6.97 4.01 -9.00
CA SER A 273 7.13 3.67 -10.43
C SER A 273 5.81 3.39 -11.15
N ASN A 274 4.78 2.97 -10.44
CA ASN A 274 3.43 2.74 -10.97
C ASN A 274 2.56 4.02 -11.03
N GLY A 275 3.13 5.21 -10.78
CA GLY A 275 2.45 6.50 -10.81
C GLY A 275 1.63 6.83 -9.56
N LYS A 276 1.52 5.91 -8.58
CA LYS A 276 0.85 6.20 -7.31
C LYS A 276 1.67 7.13 -6.44
N LYS A 277 0.97 7.85 -5.56
CA LYS A 277 1.54 8.83 -4.65
C LYS A 277 1.21 8.53 -3.20
N THR A 278 2.14 8.83 -2.31
CA THR A 278 1.87 8.93 -0.87
C THR A 278 2.30 10.30 -0.40
N LEU A 279 1.36 11.04 0.21
CA LEU A 279 1.60 12.30 0.91
C LEU A 279 1.85 11.99 2.38
N ILE A 280 2.92 12.53 2.94
CA ILE A 280 3.35 12.26 4.30
C ILE A 280 3.48 13.55 5.06
N ASP A 281 2.87 13.57 6.24
CA ASP A 281 3.02 14.62 7.22
C ASP A 281 3.75 14.04 8.45
N VAL A 282 4.78 14.74 8.91
CA VAL A 282 5.70 14.27 9.95
C VAL A 282 5.36 14.93 11.27
N LYS A 283 5.21 14.10 12.30
CA LYS A 283 4.89 14.53 13.66
C LYS A 283 6.00 14.06 14.58
N THR A 284 6.35 14.88 15.57
CA THR A 284 7.45 14.58 16.48
C THR A 284 7.06 14.86 17.91
N SER A 285 7.57 14.05 18.83
CA SER A 285 7.42 14.23 20.27
C SER A 285 8.66 13.76 21.02
N THR A 286 9.00 14.48 22.08
CA THR A 286 10.10 14.13 22.99
C THR A 286 9.70 13.09 24.04
N VAL A 287 8.40 12.79 24.17
CA VAL A 287 7.85 11.81 25.13
C VAL A 287 7.40 10.52 24.42
N LYS A 288 7.32 9.42 25.16
CA LYS A 288 7.00 8.08 24.66
C LYS A 288 5.58 7.94 24.11
N THR A 289 4.64 8.50 24.85
CA THR A 289 3.22 8.50 24.55
C THR A 289 2.75 9.94 24.63
N GLY A 290 2.18 10.45 23.56
CA GLY A 290 1.65 11.80 23.52
C GLY A 290 0.80 12.00 22.27
N ASP A 291 -0.23 12.81 22.43
CA ASP A 291 -1.03 13.29 21.31
C ASP A 291 -0.19 14.21 20.42
N PHE A 292 -0.54 14.30 19.15
CA PHE A 292 0.03 15.28 18.24
C PHE A 292 -1.09 16.10 17.59
N PHE A 293 -0.76 17.33 17.21
CA PHE A 293 -1.71 18.25 16.60
C PHE A 293 -1.76 18.04 15.10
N VAL A 294 -2.98 17.92 14.56
CA VAL A 294 -3.23 17.92 13.12
C VAL A 294 -3.80 19.27 12.72
N SER A 295 -3.17 19.96 11.77
CA SER A 295 -3.66 21.26 11.30
C SER A 295 -4.96 21.11 10.50
N SER A 296 -5.71 22.22 10.37
CA SER A 296 -6.91 22.22 9.53
C SER A 296 -6.60 21.89 8.08
N LYS A 297 -5.40 22.28 7.61
CA LYS A 297 -4.98 22.04 6.23
C LYS A 297 -4.60 20.58 5.99
N GLU A 298 -3.82 19.99 6.87
CA GLU A 298 -3.50 18.54 6.85
C GLU A 298 -4.78 17.70 6.82
N LYS A 299 -5.71 18.01 7.73
CA LYS A 299 -7.01 17.34 7.79
C LYS A 299 -7.83 17.49 6.52
N GLU A 300 -7.82 18.67 5.90
CA GLU A 300 -8.51 18.94 4.64
C GLU A 300 -7.92 18.09 3.52
N VAL A 301 -6.60 18.14 3.34
CA VAL A 301 -5.88 17.42 2.28
C VAL A 301 -6.06 15.92 2.44
N ALA A 302 -5.88 15.39 3.66
CA ALA A 302 -6.08 13.97 3.96
C ALA A 302 -7.48 13.49 3.56
N ARG A 303 -8.52 14.30 3.84
CA ARG A 303 -9.91 13.98 3.44
C ARG A 303 -10.16 14.08 1.95
N GLN A 304 -9.54 15.04 1.27
CA GLN A 304 -9.69 15.22 -0.16
C GLN A 304 -9.15 14.02 -0.93
N VAL A 305 -8.01 13.48 -0.50
CA VAL A 305 -7.35 12.36 -1.18
C VAL A 305 -7.83 10.98 -0.73
N ASP A 306 -8.64 10.90 0.34
CA ASP A 306 -9.15 9.63 0.90
C ASP A 306 -9.92 8.78 -0.13
N ASN A 307 -10.62 9.45 -1.06
CA ASN A 307 -11.38 8.79 -2.12
C ASN A 307 -10.56 8.52 -3.40
N ASP A 308 -9.31 8.98 -3.47
CA ASP A 308 -8.45 8.76 -4.64
C ASP A 308 -7.75 7.37 -4.53
N PRO A 309 -7.94 6.45 -5.49
CA PRO A 309 -7.28 5.14 -5.46
C PRO A 309 -5.76 5.19 -5.74
N ASN A 310 -5.25 6.33 -6.20
CA ASN A 310 -3.85 6.54 -6.58
C ASN A 310 -3.07 7.40 -5.60
N ILE A 311 -3.73 8.03 -4.63
CA ILE A 311 -3.09 8.86 -3.61
C ILE A 311 -3.42 8.28 -2.22
N SER A 312 -2.43 8.27 -1.34
CA SER A 312 -2.59 7.95 0.08
C SER A 312 -2.07 9.12 0.92
N TYR A 313 -2.64 9.33 2.10
CA TYR A 313 -2.16 10.31 3.08
C TYR A 313 -1.84 9.62 4.40
N LEU A 314 -0.63 9.82 4.93
CA LEU A 314 -0.16 9.19 6.18
C LEU A 314 0.53 10.19 7.09
N PHE A 315 0.34 10.01 8.40
CA PHE A 315 1.13 10.66 9.43
C PHE A 315 2.30 9.74 9.83
N TYR A 316 3.50 10.28 9.86
CA TYR A 316 4.69 9.61 10.38
C TYR A 316 5.05 10.25 11.72
N TYR A 317 4.77 9.55 12.81
CA TYR A 317 4.96 10.05 14.17
C TYR A 317 6.21 9.45 14.82
N LEU A 318 7.19 10.31 15.13
CA LEU A 318 8.40 9.98 15.88
C LEU A 318 8.23 10.35 17.35
N SER A 319 8.21 9.35 18.24
CA SER A 319 8.17 9.55 19.69
C SER A 319 9.51 9.25 20.36
N GLU A 320 9.73 9.86 21.54
CA GLU A 320 11.03 9.91 22.24
C GLU A 320 12.19 10.50 21.42
N LEU A 321 11.90 11.38 20.46
CA LEU A 321 12.95 12.05 19.69
C LEU A 321 13.61 13.13 20.55
N LYS A 322 14.72 12.78 21.20
CA LYS A 322 15.53 13.68 22.03
C LYS A 322 16.74 14.21 21.26
N THR A 323 17.18 15.41 21.61
CA THR A 323 18.30 16.12 20.98
C THR A 323 19.66 15.46 21.22
N ASP A 324 19.77 14.56 22.19
CA ASP A 324 21.00 13.82 22.52
C ASP A 324 21.20 12.54 21.70
N TYR A 325 20.27 12.22 20.79
CA TYR A 325 20.27 11.05 19.90
C TYR A 325 20.22 9.71 20.66
N GLY A 326 19.47 8.74 20.14
CA GLY A 326 19.24 7.48 20.85
C GLY A 326 18.13 6.64 20.25
N LYS A 327 17.42 5.89 21.10
CA LYS A 327 16.25 5.11 20.70
C LYS A 327 15.10 6.05 20.32
N VAL A 328 14.57 5.86 19.12
CA VAL A 328 13.41 6.58 18.63
C VAL A 328 12.37 5.57 18.16
N TYR A 329 11.11 5.97 18.27
CA TYR A 329 9.96 5.13 18.02
C TYR A 329 9.16 5.72 16.86
N LEU A 330 9.09 4.99 15.73
CA LEU A 330 8.31 5.42 14.56
C LEU A 330 6.97 4.69 14.51
N SER A 331 5.90 5.49 14.43
CA SER A 331 4.55 5.05 14.09
C SER A 331 4.14 5.62 12.74
N LYS A 332 3.56 4.80 11.87
CA LYS A 332 2.81 5.29 10.70
C LYS A 332 1.34 5.32 11.13
N ILE A 333 0.55 6.31 10.74
CA ILE A 333 -0.84 6.45 11.21
C ILE A 333 -1.69 7.00 10.06
N SER A 334 -2.86 6.41 9.79
CA SER A 334 -3.81 6.96 8.81
C SER A 334 -4.82 7.89 9.50
N LEU A 335 -5.50 8.75 8.73
CA LEU A 335 -6.55 9.61 9.29
C LEU A 335 -7.68 8.81 9.95
N THR A 336 -8.01 7.62 9.42
CA THR A 336 -9.07 6.76 9.96
C THR A 336 -8.69 6.11 11.29
N ASP A 337 -7.39 6.08 11.61
CA ASP A 337 -6.86 5.51 12.85
C ASP A 337 -6.72 6.57 13.95
N LEU A 338 -7.11 7.83 13.68
CA LEU A 338 -7.04 8.94 14.62
C LEU A 338 -8.41 9.30 15.20
N LYS A 339 -8.42 9.52 16.51
CA LYS A 339 -9.51 10.26 17.17
C LYS A 339 -9.14 11.74 17.17
N LEU A 340 -9.85 12.54 16.37
CA LEU A 340 -9.63 13.99 16.30
C LEU A 340 -10.57 14.74 17.25
N GLU A 341 -9.99 15.45 18.20
CA GLU A 341 -10.69 16.39 19.07
C GLU A 341 -10.32 17.83 18.69
N PRO A 342 -11.28 18.76 18.53
CA PRO A 342 -10.96 20.16 18.25
C PRO A 342 -10.14 20.78 19.39
N ALA A 343 -8.90 21.19 19.10
CA ALA A 343 -7.99 21.73 20.11
C ALA A 343 -8.03 23.27 20.24
N SER A 344 -8.37 23.99 19.16
CA SER A 344 -8.40 25.46 19.17
C SER A 344 -9.49 26.03 18.26
N TYR A 345 -10.02 27.18 18.66
CA TYR A 345 -11.00 27.95 17.89
C TYR A 345 -10.53 29.40 17.82
N ARG A 346 -10.53 29.99 16.62
CA ARG A 346 -10.28 31.42 16.45
C ARG A 346 -11.61 32.15 16.26
N ALA A 347 -11.99 32.98 17.23
CA ALA A 347 -13.15 33.84 17.12
C ALA A 347 -12.74 35.25 16.67
N SER A 348 -13.61 35.93 15.92
CA SER A 348 -13.48 37.36 15.62
C SER A 348 -14.77 38.08 16.02
N PRO A 349 -14.70 39.34 16.48
CA PRO A 349 -15.90 40.08 16.83
C PRO A 349 -16.78 40.27 15.60
N VAL A 350 -18.08 40.04 15.76
CA VAL A 350 -19.07 40.50 14.78
C VAL A 350 -19.13 42.02 14.90
N THR A 351 -18.47 42.74 13.99
CA THR A 351 -18.66 44.17 13.84
C THR A 351 -20.09 44.43 13.38
N ASN A 352 -21.00 44.62 14.33
CA ASN A 352 -22.31 45.19 14.07
C ASN A 352 -22.12 46.65 13.63
N MET A 353 -21.80 46.89 12.36
CA MET A 353 -22.28 48.12 11.73
C MET A 353 -23.80 47.96 11.61
N ASN A 354 -24.54 48.71 12.44
CA ASN A 354 -26.00 48.77 12.56
C ASN A 354 -26.66 47.93 13.67
N LYS A 355 -26.26 48.14 14.93
CA LYS A 355 -27.27 48.22 15.99
C LYS A 355 -27.73 49.67 16.08
N LYS A 356 -28.80 50.01 15.33
CA LYS A 356 -29.60 51.21 15.57
C LYS A 356 -29.98 51.19 17.06
N ILE A 357 -29.55 52.23 17.77
CA ILE A 357 -30.07 52.59 19.08
C ILE A 357 -31.58 52.78 18.88
N ILE A 358 -32.39 51.85 19.39
CA ILE A 358 -33.82 52.08 19.53
C ILE A 358 -33.97 52.93 20.79
N ASN A 359 -33.97 54.25 20.60
CA ASN A 359 -34.53 55.17 21.58
C ASN A 359 -36.03 55.25 21.34
N LYS A 360 -36.81 54.58 22.18
CA LYS A 360 -37.97 55.12 22.91
C LYS A 360 -38.59 54.07 23.81
#